data_AF-A0A845MSE3-F1
#
_entry.id   AF-A0A845MSE3-F1
#
_cell.length_a   1.000
_cell.length_b   1.000
_cell.length_c   1.000
_cell.angle_alpha   90.00
_cell.angle_beta   90.00
_cell.angle_gamma   90.00
#
_symmetry.space_group_name_H-M   'P 1'
#
loop_
_entity.id
_entity.type
_entity.pdbx_description
1 polymer ?
#
loop_
_entity_poly.entity_id
_entity_poly.type
_entity_poly.pdbx_seq_one_letter_code
_entity_poly.pdbx_strand_id
1 'polypeptide(L)'
;MMIRFLFLIMVFPISVSAESSFPPGSVQARYSLYDYPVLPENLDEILRPSKRAVCDTYKVADSHAPSYQSVMRWIDEKYEGGDHRDFFFKIMLTLDCYPFQENFLDSTISGNGITHAFGNMMKIPFGGVDMNAFVRIKREGKVFEGPLYHVFSHLEKYYKNSENYKKEYLKGMKRLNHPSYHLTEPKSLSQIKKENPDMPINLPMP
;
A
#
# COMPACT_ATOMS: atom_id res chain seq x y z
N MET A 1 -58.66 -17.66 47.79
CA MET A 1 -57.45 -17.40 48.61
C MET A 1 -56.32 -17.06 47.65
N MET A 2 -56.00 -15.77 47.52
CA MET A 2 -55.01 -15.24 46.58
C MET A 2 -53.62 -15.31 47.22
N ILE A 3 -52.63 -15.87 46.51
CA ILE A 3 -51.21 -15.61 46.81
C ILE A 3 -50.63 -14.94 45.57
N ARG A 4 -50.37 -13.64 45.71
CA ARG A 4 -49.73 -12.77 44.73
C ARG A 4 -48.21 -12.98 44.77
N PHE A 5 -47.63 -13.00 43.58
CA PHE A 5 -46.22 -12.78 43.29
C PHE A 5 -45.69 -11.51 43.94
N LEU A 6 -44.46 -11.57 44.47
CA LEU A 6 -43.55 -10.42 44.43
C LEU A 6 -42.10 -10.93 44.35
N PHE A 7 -41.55 -10.80 43.14
CA PHE A 7 -40.11 -10.88 42.86
C PHE A 7 -39.44 -9.67 43.51
N LEU A 8 -38.43 -9.92 44.35
CA LEU A 8 -37.50 -8.89 44.78
C LEU A 8 -36.18 -9.14 44.06
N ILE A 9 -36.00 -8.49 42.91
CA ILE A 9 -34.71 -8.41 42.21
C ILE A 9 -33.94 -7.28 42.88
N MET A 10 -32.86 -7.62 43.60
CA MET A 10 -31.91 -6.65 44.11
C MET A 10 -31.13 -6.04 42.94
N VAL A 11 -31.44 -4.77 42.65
CA VAL A 11 -30.69 -3.92 41.72
C VAL A 11 -29.48 -3.35 42.47
N PHE A 12 -28.28 -3.84 42.15
CA PHE A 12 -27.05 -3.18 42.54
C PHE A 12 -26.77 -2.00 41.60
N PRO A 13 -26.62 -0.75 42.08
CA PRO A 13 -26.09 0.33 41.27
C PRO A 13 -24.58 0.14 41.10
N ILE A 14 -24.16 -0.29 39.91
CA ILE A 14 -22.76 -0.19 39.49
C ILE A 14 -22.45 1.30 39.31
N SER A 15 -21.72 1.86 40.26
CA SER A 15 -21.11 3.19 40.14
C SER A 15 -20.04 3.14 39.06
N VAL A 16 -20.36 3.67 37.88
CA VAL A 16 -19.37 3.90 36.82
C VAL A 16 -18.67 5.23 37.13
N SER A 17 -17.60 5.17 37.91
CA SER A 17 -16.58 6.21 37.94
C SER A 17 -15.46 5.80 37.00
N ALA A 18 -15.43 6.43 35.84
CA ALA A 18 -14.25 6.50 34.97
C ALA A 18 -14.38 7.79 34.14
N GLU A 19 -14.23 8.94 34.80
CA GLU A 19 -13.81 10.16 34.14
C GLU A 19 -12.40 9.92 33.59
N SER A 20 -12.33 9.44 32.35
CA SER A 20 -11.11 9.47 31.57
C SER A 20 -10.97 10.89 31.02
N SER A 21 -10.34 11.74 31.82
CA SER A 21 -9.85 13.04 31.38
C SER A 21 -8.73 12.81 30.35
N PHE A 22 -9.10 12.68 29.08
CA PHE A 22 -8.14 12.75 27.98
C PHE A 22 -7.69 14.21 27.82
N PRO A 23 -6.38 14.50 27.85
CA PRO A 23 -5.90 15.85 27.57
C PRO A 23 -6.21 16.19 26.10
N PRO A 24 -6.69 17.42 25.80
CA PRO A 24 -6.82 17.90 24.44
C PRO A 24 -5.42 18.36 24.01
N GLY A 25 -4.64 17.44 23.44
CA GLY A 25 -3.27 17.74 23.06
C GLY A 25 -2.69 16.67 22.16
N SER A 26 -2.65 17.00 20.87
CA SER A 26 -1.99 16.27 19.78
C SER A 26 -2.37 14.79 19.63
N VAL A 27 -3.28 14.54 18.70
CA VAL A 27 -3.26 13.34 17.87
C VAL A 27 -1.87 13.29 17.23
N GLN A 28 -0.96 12.60 17.90
CA GLN A 28 0.36 12.29 17.37
C GLN A 28 0.12 11.32 16.23
N ALA A 29 -0.05 11.90 15.03
CA ALA A 29 -0.04 11.18 13.79
C ALA A 29 1.13 10.20 13.82
N ARG A 30 0.83 8.92 13.64
CA ARG A 30 1.81 7.90 13.31
C ARG A 30 2.37 8.27 11.93
N TYR A 31 3.23 9.27 11.86
CA TYR A 31 3.99 9.56 10.66
C TYR A 31 4.99 8.42 10.48
N SER A 32 4.86 7.78 9.32
CA SER A 32 5.77 6.83 8.69
C SER A 32 7.24 7.07 9.05
N LEU A 33 7.94 6.01 9.44
CA LEU A 33 9.36 5.99 9.82
C LEU A 33 10.31 6.12 8.60
N TYR A 34 9.84 6.70 7.48
CA TYR A 34 10.53 6.66 6.18
C TYR A 34 10.66 8.05 5.56
N ASP A 35 11.90 8.40 5.19
CA ASP A 35 12.21 9.63 4.44
C ASP A 35 11.97 9.48 2.92
N TYR A 36 11.60 8.26 2.46
CA TYR A 36 11.39 7.97 1.04
C TYR A 36 10.18 7.05 0.80
N PRO A 37 9.34 7.31 -0.23
CA PRO A 37 9.38 8.49 -1.09
C PRO A 37 9.05 9.76 -0.30
N VAL A 38 9.55 10.90 -0.77
CA VAL A 38 9.20 12.20 -0.19
C VAL A 38 7.72 12.45 -0.47
N LEU A 39 6.91 12.48 0.60
CA LEU A 39 5.47 12.67 0.49
C LEU A 39 5.14 14.15 0.22
N PRO A 40 4.17 14.46 -0.66
CA PRO A 40 3.77 15.83 -0.91
C PRO A 40 3.12 16.45 0.34
N GLU A 41 3.35 17.75 0.57
CA GLU A 41 2.81 18.45 1.76
C GLU A 41 1.27 18.42 1.82
N ASN A 42 0.61 18.38 0.67
CA ASN A 42 -0.84 18.32 0.55
C ASN A 42 -1.40 16.89 0.42
N LEU A 43 -0.67 15.87 0.89
CA LEU A 43 -1.08 14.46 0.77
C LEU A 43 -2.50 14.19 1.28
N ASP A 44 -2.88 14.77 2.42
CA ASP A 44 -4.22 14.59 2.99
C ASP A 44 -5.34 15.18 2.09
N GLU A 45 -5.04 16.20 1.29
CA GLU A 45 -5.98 16.76 0.32
C GLU A 45 -6.09 15.86 -0.92
N ILE A 46 -4.96 15.35 -1.43
CA ILE A 46 -4.93 14.39 -2.54
C ILE A 46 -5.73 13.14 -2.18
N LEU A 47 -5.63 12.69 -0.93
CA LEU A 47 -6.27 11.48 -0.43
C LEU A 47 -7.74 11.66 -0.01
N ARG A 48 -8.42 12.75 -0.39
CA ARG A 48 -9.85 12.92 -0.13
C ARG A 48 -10.71 11.97 -0.99
N PRO A 49 -11.90 11.56 -0.52
CA PRO A 49 -12.53 11.90 0.76
C PRO A 49 -11.92 11.17 1.96
N SER A 50 -11.16 10.10 1.74
CA SER A 50 -10.32 9.45 2.76
C SER A 50 -9.25 8.59 2.11
N LYS A 51 -8.10 8.44 2.77
CA LYS A 51 -7.01 7.53 2.34
C LYS A 51 -7.56 6.16 1.96
N ARG A 52 -8.41 5.58 2.82
CA ARG A 52 -9.04 4.28 2.61
C ARG A 52 -9.81 4.20 1.28
N ALA A 53 -10.63 5.21 0.99
CA ALA A 53 -11.42 5.24 -0.24
C ALA A 53 -10.53 5.27 -1.48
N VAL A 54 -9.50 6.11 -1.48
CA VAL A 54 -8.53 6.18 -2.59
C VAL A 54 -7.81 4.84 -2.77
N CYS A 55 -7.39 4.20 -1.68
CA CYS A 55 -6.77 2.87 -1.71
C CYS A 55 -7.70 1.80 -2.29
N ASP A 56 -8.95 1.76 -1.87
CA ASP A 56 -9.92 0.80 -2.39
C ASP A 56 -10.22 1.06 -3.88
N THR A 57 -10.25 2.31 -4.31
CA THR A 57 -10.39 2.69 -5.72
C THR A 57 -9.22 2.20 -6.56
N TYR A 58 -7.97 2.42 -6.14
CA TYR A 58 -6.80 1.89 -6.84
C TYR A 58 -6.74 0.37 -6.81
N LYS A 59 -7.19 -0.27 -5.72
CA LYS A 59 -7.18 -1.73 -5.60
C LYS A 59 -8.12 -2.39 -6.61
N VAL A 60 -9.30 -1.81 -6.86
CA VAL A 60 -10.25 -2.32 -7.86
C VAL A 60 -9.83 -1.93 -9.29
N ALA A 61 -9.34 -0.69 -9.46
CA ALA A 61 -8.82 -0.16 -10.73
C ALA A 61 -9.75 -0.35 -11.95
N ASP A 62 -11.04 -0.04 -11.80
CA ASP A 62 -11.99 -0.09 -12.91
C ASP A 62 -12.13 1.28 -13.60
N SER A 63 -11.49 1.43 -14.76
CA SER A 63 -11.52 2.68 -15.54
C SER A 63 -12.91 3.07 -16.06
N HIS A 64 -13.88 2.16 -16.07
CA HIS A 64 -15.26 2.46 -16.49
C HIS A 64 -16.14 2.90 -15.32
N ALA A 65 -15.70 2.70 -14.08
CA ALA A 65 -16.48 3.10 -12.90
C ALA A 65 -16.43 4.62 -12.71
N PRO A 66 -17.58 5.31 -12.62
CA PRO A 66 -17.61 6.77 -12.39
C PRO A 66 -16.86 7.20 -11.12
N SER A 67 -16.91 6.37 -10.07
CA SER A 67 -16.18 6.61 -8.83
C SER A 67 -14.67 6.59 -9.03
N TYR A 68 -14.14 5.65 -9.83
CA TYR A 68 -12.73 5.60 -10.17
C TYR A 68 -12.29 6.86 -10.93
N GLN A 69 -13.02 7.23 -11.98
CA GLN A 69 -12.72 8.42 -12.77
C GLN A 69 -12.78 9.70 -11.94
N SER A 70 -13.72 9.79 -11.00
CA SER A 70 -13.82 10.92 -10.06
C SER A 70 -12.59 11.04 -9.17
N VAL A 71 -12.11 9.93 -8.61
CA VAL A 71 -10.91 9.93 -7.76
C VAL A 71 -9.66 10.23 -8.58
N MET A 72 -9.47 9.61 -9.75
CA MET A 72 -8.29 9.85 -10.58
C MET A 72 -8.19 11.32 -11.01
N ARG A 73 -9.31 11.91 -11.45
CA ARG A 73 -9.37 13.35 -11.78
C ARG A 73 -9.08 14.25 -10.58
N TRP A 74 -9.59 13.92 -9.39
CA TRP A 74 -9.26 14.67 -8.19
C TRP A 74 -7.76 14.61 -7.88
N ILE A 75 -7.14 13.45 -8.03
CA ILE A 75 -5.69 13.30 -7.87
C ILE A 75 -4.95 14.11 -8.93
N ASP A 76 -5.37 14.06 -10.20
CA ASP A 76 -4.79 14.88 -11.29
C ASP A 76 -4.87 16.38 -11.00
N GLU A 77 -5.94 16.84 -10.36
CA GLU A 77 -6.13 18.25 -10.00
C GLU A 77 -5.31 18.69 -8.78
N LYS A 78 -5.00 17.76 -7.87
CA LYS A 78 -4.40 18.08 -6.56
C LYS A 78 -2.95 17.68 -6.42
N TYR A 79 -2.46 16.75 -7.23
CA TYR A 79 -1.08 16.29 -7.18
C TYR A 79 -0.21 17.10 -8.15
N GLU A 80 0.55 18.05 -7.62
CA GLU A 80 1.43 18.92 -8.45
C GLU A 80 2.62 18.16 -9.07
N GLY A 81 2.95 16.97 -8.56
CA GLY A 81 4.08 16.16 -9.00
C GLY A 81 3.84 15.32 -10.25
N GLY A 82 2.67 15.42 -10.89
CA GLY A 82 2.31 14.68 -12.10
C GLY A 82 0.83 14.35 -12.17
N ASP A 83 0.50 13.21 -12.78
CA ASP A 83 -0.87 12.68 -12.85
C ASP A 83 -1.11 11.57 -11.80
N HIS A 84 -2.32 11.03 -11.77
CA HIS A 84 -2.72 9.93 -10.90
C HIS A 84 -1.93 8.64 -11.13
N ARG A 85 -1.29 8.47 -12.30
CA ARG A 85 -0.39 7.36 -12.59
C ARG A 85 0.98 7.62 -11.96
N ASP A 86 1.52 8.83 -12.08
CA ASP A 86 2.72 9.25 -11.35
C ASP A 86 2.53 9.11 -9.85
N PHE A 87 1.40 9.58 -9.33
CA PHE A 87 1.04 9.43 -7.92
C PHE A 87 0.98 7.94 -7.52
N PHE A 88 0.39 7.10 -8.37
CA PHE A 88 0.30 5.67 -8.13
C PHE A 88 1.69 5.03 -7.97
N PHE A 89 2.58 5.20 -8.95
CA PHE A 89 3.88 4.53 -8.95
C PHE A 89 4.90 5.17 -7.99
N LYS A 90 4.83 6.48 -7.75
CA LYS A 90 5.79 7.18 -6.88
C LYS A 90 5.41 7.14 -5.41
N ILE A 91 4.11 7.21 -5.09
CA ILE A 91 3.63 7.41 -3.72
C ILE A 91 2.77 6.22 -3.28
N MET A 92 1.69 5.96 -4.01
CA MET A 92 0.60 5.09 -3.57
C MET A 92 1.05 3.68 -3.16
N LEU A 93 1.97 3.07 -3.90
CA LEU A 93 2.49 1.73 -3.60
C LEU A 93 3.08 1.59 -2.20
N THR A 94 3.56 2.69 -1.63
CA THR A 94 4.28 2.73 -0.34
C THR A 94 3.41 3.19 0.83
N LEU A 95 2.21 3.72 0.57
CA LEU A 95 1.33 4.24 1.60
C LEU A 95 0.71 3.12 2.46
N ASP A 96 0.55 3.39 3.76
CA ASP A 96 -0.15 2.56 4.72
C ASP A 96 -1.68 2.70 4.58
N CYS A 97 -2.21 2.11 3.52
CA CYS A 97 -3.62 2.26 3.13
C CYS A 97 -4.65 1.76 4.14
N TYR A 98 -4.28 0.76 4.94
CA TYR A 98 -5.20 -0.01 5.75
C TYR A 98 -4.65 -0.20 7.17
N PRO A 99 -5.51 -0.22 8.20
CA PRO A 99 -5.06 -0.51 9.56
C PRO A 99 -4.22 -1.80 9.62
N PHE A 100 -3.12 -1.76 10.35
CA PHE A 100 -2.20 -2.89 10.56
C PHE A 100 -1.45 -3.38 9.32
N GLN A 101 -1.51 -2.67 8.19
CA GLN A 101 -0.73 -2.97 6.99
C GLN A 101 0.43 -1.98 6.86
N GLU A 102 1.63 -2.48 6.51
CA GLU A 102 2.83 -1.62 6.39
C GLU A 102 2.77 -0.74 5.12
N ASN A 103 2.33 -1.29 3.98
CA ASN A 103 2.14 -0.54 2.73
C ASN A 103 1.12 -1.20 1.79
N PHE A 104 0.68 -0.44 0.80
CA PHE A 104 -0.40 -0.80 -0.13
C PHE A 104 -0.05 -1.97 -1.04
N LEU A 105 1.15 -1.96 -1.65
CA LEU A 105 1.55 -3.01 -2.56
C LEU A 105 1.65 -4.36 -1.85
N ASP A 106 2.31 -4.39 -0.70
CA ASP A 106 2.53 -5.60 0.07
C ASP A 106 1.20 -6.22 0.55
N SER A 107 0.29 -5.36 1.00
CA SER A 107 -1.07 -5.77 1.37
C SER A 107 -1.85 -6.35 0.19
N THR A 108 -1.72 -5.73 -0.99
CA THR A 108 -2.40 -6.18 -2.21
C THR A 108 -1.87 -7.52 -2.70
N ILE A 109 -0.55 -7.72 -2.70
CA ILE A 109 0.05 -9.00 -3.08
C ILE A 109 -0.38 -10.09 -2.09
N SER A 110 -0.34 -9.80 -0.79
CA SER A 110 -0.73 -10.76 0.25
C SER A 110 -2.21 -11.16 0.17
N GLY A 111 -3.10 -10.22 -0.12
CA GLY A 111 -4.55 -10.47 -0.17
C GLY A 111 -5.08 -10.99 -1.52
N ASN A 112 -4.49 -10.55 -2.64
CA ASN A 112 -5.04 -10.76 -3.98
C ASN A 112 -4.03 -11.37 -4.98
N GLY A 113 -2.76 -11.47 -4.59
CA GLY A 113 -1.70 -12.08 -5.38
C GLY A 113 -1.11 -11.18 -6.47
N ILE A 114 0.05 -11.60 -6.99
CA ILE A 114 0.82 -10.88 -8.04
C ILE A 114 0.02 -10.70 -9.34
N THR A 115 -0.92 -11.60 -9.64
CA THR A 115 -1.79 -11.46 -10.82
C THR A 115 -2.66 -10.24 -10.75
N HIS A 116 -3.27 -10.04 -9.61
CA HIS A 116 -4.10 -8.87 -9.42
C HIS A 116 -3.25 -7.60 -9.39
N ALA A 117 -2.15 -7.59 -8.62
CA ALA A 117 -1.29 -6.42 -8.49
C ALA A 117 -0.72 -5.94 -9.84
N PHE A 118 -0.06 -6.80 -10.61
CA PHE A 118 0.59 -6.35 -11.85
C PHE A 118 -0.37 -6.31 -13.04
N GLY A 119 -1.42 -7.14 -13.04
CA GLY A 119 -2.41 -7.19 -14.11
C GLY A 119 -3.48 -6.14 -13.94
N ASN A 120 -4.38 -6.36 -12.98
CA ASN A 120 -5.58 -5.56 -12.82
C ASN A 120 -5.30 -4.16 -12.28
N MET A 121 -4.37 -4.03 -11.34
CA MET A 121 -4.10 -2.76 -10.66
C MET A 121 -3.08 -1.88 -11.37
N MET A 122 -2.15 -2.46 -12.14
CA MET A 122 -1.10 -1.70 -12.83
C MET A 122 -1.32 -1.70 -14.35
N LYS A 123 -1.27 -2.88 -14.98
CA LYS A 123 -1.30 -2.97 -16.44
C LYS A 123 -2.59 -2.48 -17.07
N ILE A 124 -3.75 -2.92 -16.58
CA ILE A 124 -5.04 -2.55 -17.17
C ILE A 124 -5.28 -1.03 -17.12
N PRO A 125 -5.15 -0.34 -15.98
CA PRO A 125 -5.42 1.09 -15.90
C PRO A 125 -4.31 1.96 -16.50
N PHE A 126 -3.03 1.53 -16.45
CA PHE A 126 -1.89 2.39 -16.81
C PHE A 126 -1.11 1.93 -18.04
N GLY A 127 -1.55 0.85 -18.69
CA GLY A 127 -0.89 0.29 -19.88
C GLY A 127 0.36 -0.55 -19.57
N GLY A 128 0.79 -0.63 -18.31
CA GLY A 128 1.96 -1.42 -17.90
C GLY A 128 2.33 -1.23 -16.44
N VAL A 129 3.53 -1.69 -16.10
CA VAL A 129 4.15 -1.61 -14.78
C VAL A 129 5.40 -0.75 -14.89
N ASP A 130 5.54 0.27 -14.05
CA ASP A 130 6.81 0.97 -13.91
C ASP A 130 7.80 0.09 -13.14
N MET A 131 8.82 -0.39 -13.84
CA MET A 131 9.84 -1.27 -13.30
C MET A 131 10.77 -0.60 -12.29
N ASN A 132 10.83 0.73 -12.34
CA ASN A 132 11.69 1.55 -11.50
C ASN A 132 10.95 2.13 -10.29
N ALA A 133 9.64 1.88 -10.18
CA ALA A 133 8.85 2.29 -9.03
C ALA A 133 9.46 1.73 -7.75
N PHE A 134 9.60 2.59 -6.74
CA PHE A 134 10.07 2.18 -5.43
C PHE A 134 9.00 1.32 -4.74
N VAL A 135 9.44 0.18 -4.23
CA VAL A 135 8.59 -0.73 -3.50
C VAL A 135 9.26 -1.19 -2.22
N ARG A 136 8.42 -1.56 -1.27
CA ARG A 136 8.81 -2.19 -0.03
C ARG A 136 7.91 -3.39 0.21
N ILE A 137 8.49 -4.58 0.37
CA ILE A 137 7.72 -5.79 0.68
C ILE A 137 8.40 -6.60 1.77
N LYS A 138 7.59 -7.23 2.63
CA LYS A 138 8.10 -8.02 3.76
C LYS A 138 7.99 -9.50 3.47
N ARG A 139 9.12 -10.17 3.30
CA ARG A 139 9.15 -11.60 2.99
C ARG A 139 10.26 -12.28 3.78
N GLU A 140 10.08 -13.55 4.13
CA GLU A 140 11.08 -14.32 4.90
C GLU A 140 11.50 -13.65 6.23
N GLY A 141 10.61 -12.88 6.85
CA GLY A 141 10.92 -12.10 8.06
C GLY A 141 11.84 -10.90 7.83
N LYS A 142 12.17 -10.59 6.58
CA LYS A 142 13.05 -9.50 6.15
C LYS A 142 12.26 -8.47 5.34
N VAL A 143 12.79 -7.25 5.25
CA VAL A 143 12.23 -6.17 4.43
C VAL A 143 13.09 -6.01 3.19
N PHE A 144 12.45 -6.04 2.02
CA PHE A 144 13.07 -5.80 0.73
C PHE A 144 12.60 -4.44 0.21
N GLU A 145 13.54 -3.57 -0.11
CA GLU A 145 13.28 -2.19 -0.53
C GLU A 145 14.11 -1.83 -1.74
N GLY A 146 13.50 -1.10 -2.67
CA GLY A 146 14.17 -0.60 -3.86
C GLY A 146 13.27 -0.62 -5.08
N PRO A 147 13.86 -0.54 -6.28
CA PRO A 147 13.09 -0.54 -7.51
C PRO A 147 12.44 -1.91 -7.74
N LEU A 148 11.17 -1.91 -8.15
CA LEU A 148 10.33 -3.09 -8.30
C LEU A 148 11.03 -4.24 -9.03
N TYR A 149 11.64 -3.97 -10.18
CA TYR A 149 12.33 -5.00 -10.96
C TYR A 149 13.47 -5.65 -10.18
N HIS A 150 14.31 -4.86 -9.53
CA HIS A 150 15.48 -5.35 -8.78
C HIS A 150 15.07 -6.14 -7.55
N VAL A 151 14.02 -5.70 -6.85
CA VAL A 151 13.45 -6.43 -5.70
C VAL A 151 12.98 -7.83 -6.12
N PHE A 152 12.16 -7.92 -7.18
CA PHE A 152 11.65 -9.22 -7.63
C PHE A 152 12.75 -10.10 -8.25
N SER A 153 13.72 -9.51 -8.95
CA SER A 153 14.86 -10.24 -9.52
C SER A 153 15.72 -10.85 -8.42
N HIS A 154 15.97 -10.11 -7.34
CA HIS A 154 16.69 -10.60 -6.17
C HIS A 154 15.95 -11.76 -5.48
N LEU A 155 14.64 -11.61 -5.26
CA LEU A 155 13.81 -12.65 -4.66
C LEU A 155 13.78 -13.93 -5.50
N GLU A 156 13.59 -13.81 -6.82
CA GLU A 156 13.63 -14.97 -7.73
C GLU A 156 14.99 -15.67 -7.71
N LYS A 157 16.08 -14.89 -7.70
CA LYS A 157 17.44 -15.43 -7.79
C LYS A 157 17.87 -16.16 -6.52
N TYR A 158 17.62 -15.58 -5.34
CA TYR A 158 18.23 -16.03 -4.09
C TYR A 158 17.27 -16.78 -3.16
N TYR A 159 15.95 -16.61 -3.30
CA TYR A 159 14.95 -17.20 -2.40
C TYR A 159 14.15 -18.33 -3.05
N LYS A 160 14.83 -19.20 -3.81
CA LYS A 160 14.20 -20.31 -4.57
C LYS A 160 13.49 -21.35 -3.69
N ASN A 161 13.94 -21.50 -2.46
CA ASN A 161 13.39 -22.45 -1.48
C ASN A 161 12.25 -21.85 -0.64
N SER A 162 11.91 -20.57 -0.85
CA SER A 162 10.80 -19.91 -0.15
C SER A 162 9.46 -20.51 -0.60
N GLU A 163 8.50 -20.61 0.33
CA GLU A 163 7.12 -21.00 0.03
C GLU A 163 6.44 -20.05 -0.96
N ASN A 164 6.90 -18.80 -1.01
CA ASN A 164 6.40 -17.78 -1.92
C ASN A 164 7.01 -17.86 -3.32
N TYR A 165 8.08 -18.63 -3.53
CA TYR A 165 8.85 -18.62 -4.78
C TYR A 165 7.97 -18.84 -6.03
N LYS A 166 7.17 -19.92 -6.05
CA LYS A 166 6.30 -20.23 -7.20
C LYS A 166 5.05 -19.35 -7.26
N LYS A 167 4.58 -18.85 -6.11
CA LYS A 167 3.33 -18.09 -6.00
C LYS A 167 3.53 -16.61 -6.34
N GLU A 168 4.71 -16.10 -6.04
CA GLU A 168 5.02 -14.68 -6.06
C GLU A 168 6.25 -14.37 -6.90
N TYR A 169 7.43 -14.85 -6.52
CA TYR A 169 8.70 -14.34 -7.07
C TYR A 169 8.87 -14.70 -8.54
N LEU A 170 8.74 -15.99 -8.86
CA LEU A 170 8.80 -16.48 -10.24
C LEU A 170 7.68 -15.90 -11.10
N LYS A 171 6.48 -15.73 -10.55
CA LYS A 171 5.35 -15.15 -11.30
C LYS A 171 5.52 -13.65 -11.53
N GLY A 172 6.06 -12.94 -10.55
CA GLY A 172 6.39 -11.52 -10.62
C GLY A 172 7.42 -11.29 -11.72
N MET A 173 8.54 -12.01 -11.67
CA MET A 173 9.57 -11.90 -12.69
C MET A 173 9.11 -12.32 -14.08
N LYS A 174 8.30 -13.38 -14.22
CA LYS A 174 7.69 -13.73 -15.51
C LYS A 174 6.85 -12.60 -16.11
N ARG A 175 6.14 -11.83 -15.29
CA ARG A 175 5.36 -10.67 -15.76
C ARG A 175 6.24 -9.48 -16.07
N LEU A 176 7.15 -9.15 -15.17
CA LEU A 176 8.07 -8.01 -15.35
C LEU A 176 8.99 -8.21 -16.55
N ASN A 177 9.29 -9.44 -16.95
CA ASN A 177 10.05 -9.74 -18.17
C ASN A 177 9.17 -9.82 -19.44
N HIS A 178 7.85 -9.76 -19.32
CA HIS A 178 6.95 -9.85 -20.48
C HIS A 178 6.72 -8.45 -21.07
N PRO A 179 7.02 -8.20 -22.37
CA PRO A 179 6.95 -6.86 -22.98
C PRO A 179 5.62 -6.13 -22.77
N SER A 180 4.49 -6.85 -22.84
CA SER A 180 3.16 -6.27 -22.58
C SER A 180 2.92 -5.69 -21.17
N TYR A 181 3.85 -5.84 -20.24
CA TYR A 181 3.80 -5.24 -18.90
C TYR A 181 4.81 -4.11 -18.74
N HIS A 182 5.61 -3.79 -19.76
CA HIS A 182 6.67 -2.79 -19.66
C HIS A 182 6.06 -1.40 -19.86
N LEU A 183 5.90 -0.64 -18.78
CA LEU A 183 5.65 0.80 -18.90
C LEU A 183 6.95 1.57 -19.04
N THR A 184 7.98 1.11 -18.31
CA THR A 184 9.34 1.65 -18.33
C THR A 184 10.34 0.50 -18.43
N GLU A 185 11.48 0.77 -19.04
CA GLU A 185 12.60 -0.17 -19.03
C GLU A 185 13.27 -0.20 -17.64
N PRO A 186 13.75 -1.36 -17.17
CA PRO A 186 14.43 -1.46 -15.89
C PRO A 186 15.79 -0.76 -15.97
N LYS A 187 15.97 0.30 -15.18
CA LYS A 187 17.23 1.02 -15.07
C LYS A 187 18.22 0.24 -14.23
N SER A 188 19.52 0.45 -14.46
CA SER A 188 20.55 -0.09 -13.56
C SER A 188 20.48 0.58 -12.18
N LEU A 189 20.90 -0.13 -11.13
CA LEU A 189 20.96 0.44 -9.77
C LEU A 189 21.85 1.70 -9.72
N SER A 190 22.95 1.72 -10.48
CA SER A 190 23.83 2.89 -10.58
C SER A 190 23.11 4.10 -11.19
N GLN A 191 22.29 3.89 -12.23
CA GLN A 191 21.50 4.96 -12.81
C GLN A 191 20.44 5.46 -11.83
N ILE A 192 19.75 4.54 -11.13
CA ILE A 192 18.73 4.91 -10.14
C ILE A 192 19.34 5.71 -9.01
N LYS A 193 20.51 5.31 -8.49
CA LYS A 193 21.23 6.07 -7.46
C LYS A 193 21.73 7.42 -7.93
N LYS A 194 22.00 7.60 -9.23
CA LYS A 194 22.33 8.91 -9.81
C LYS A 194 21.12 9.84 -9.88
N GLU A 195 19.96 9.31 -10.24
CA GLU A 195 18.72 10.09 -10.41
C GLU A 195 17.99 10.32 -9.07
N ASN A 196 18.05 9.34 -8.16
CA ASN A 196 17.39 9.32 -6.86
C ASN A 196 18.38 8.81 -5.80
N PRO A 197 19.34 9.64 -5.37
CA PRO A 197 20.38 9.23 -4.41
C PRO A 197 19.80 8.70 -3.09
N ASP A 198 18.70 9.30 -2.65
CA ASP A 198 18.03 9.01 -1.37
C ASP A 198 17.12 7.78 -1.42
N MET A 199 16.85 7.20 -2.59
CA MET A 199 16.02 5.98 -2.68
C MET A 199 16.72 4.84 -1.93
N PRO A 200 16.13 4.26 -0.87
CA PRO A 200 16.73 3.17 -0.15
C PRO A 200 16.74 1.91 -1.01
N ILE A 201 17.83 1.15 -0.91
CA ILE A 201 17.99 -0.13 -1.61
C ILE A 201 18.49 -1.13 -0.59
N ASN A 202 17.61 -2.02 -0.17
CA ASN A 202 17.89 -3.06 0.82
C ASN A 202 17.43 -4.41 0.26
N LEU A 203 18.40 -5.23 -0.15
CA LEU A 203 18.17 -6.54 -0.77
C LEU A 203 18.92 -7.61 0.04
N PRO A 204 18.41 -8.00 1.21
CA PRO A 204 19.13 -8.89 2.11
C PRO A 204 19.30 -10.29 1.50
N MET A 205 20.46 -10.90 1.75
CA MET A 205 20.77 -12.27 1.34
C MET A 205 20.07 -13.29 2.27
N PRO A 206 19.74 -14.51 1.79
CA PRO A 206 19.11 -15.58 2.57
C PRO A 206 19.81 -15.86 3.90
#